data_AF-A0A357FYZ4-F1
#
_entry.id   AF-A0A357FYZ4-F1
#
_cell.length_a   1.000
_cell.length_b   1.000
_cell.length_c   1.000
_cell.angle_alpha   90.00
_cell.angle_beta   90.00
_cell.angle_gamma   90.00
#
_symmetry.space_group_name_H-M   'P 1'
#
loop_
_entity.id
_entity.type
_entity.pdbx_description
1 polymer ?
#
loop_
_entity_poly.entity_id
_entity_poly.type
_entity_poly.pdbx_seq_one_letter_code
_entity_poly.pdbx_strand_id
1 'polypeptide(L)'
;MKKYSSLVLMLAASTMLAACQTTSSRQTDAQMRSSKIDSVLERAGAGAAARGEKEGSALINEKVYKRNSDSPQSALQYAKSLRESDYLNRAREILARVRLSEPR
;
A
#
# COMPACT_ATOMS: atom_id res chain seq x y z
N MET A 1 -51.26 -28.17 2.94
CA MET A 1 -49.95 -28.45 2.30
C MET A 1 -49.05 -27.19 2.31
N LYS A 2 -48.62 -26.70 3.48
CA LYS A 2 -47.84 -25.44 3.62
C LYS A 2 -46.46 -25.64 4.29
N LYS A 3 -46.06 -26.89 4.59
CA LYS A 3 -44.88 -27.20 5.42
C LYS A 3 -43.57 -27.34 4.63
N TYR A 4 -43.63 -27.42 3.30
CA TYR A 4 -42.44 -27.64 2.46
C TYR A 4 -41.80 -26.35 1.93
N SER A 5 -42.50 -25.21 2.01
CA SER A 5 -42.01 -23.93 1.49
C SER A 5 -40.79 -23.39 2.27
N SER A 6 -40.70 -23.70 3.57
CA SER A 6 -39.57 -23.25 4.41
C SER A 6 -38.31 -24.10 4.21
N LEU A 7 -38.46 -25.34 3.77
CA LEU A 7 -37.35 -26.29 3.58
C LEU A 7 -36.62 -26.02 2.27
N VAL A 8 -37.35 -25.62 1.22
CA VAL A 8 -36.78 -25.20 -0.06
C VAL A 8 -36.00 -23.88 0.05
N LEU A 9 -36.45 -22.96 0.91
CA LEU A 9 -35.80 -21.65 1.09
C LEU A 9 -34.44 -21.75 1.81
N MET A 10 -34.28 -22.72 2.73
CA MET A 10 -33.02 -22.96 3.45
C MET A 10 -31.97 -23.67 2.58
N LEU A 11 -32.38 -24.48 1.61
CA LEU A 11 -31.46 -25.16 0.68
C LEU A 11 -30.88 -24.19 -0.37
N ALA A 12 -31.62 -23.13 -0.72
CA ALA A 12 -31.15 -22.13 -1.68
C ALA A 12 -30.06 -21.21 -1.09
N ALA A 13 -30.10 -20.93 0.21
CA ALA A 13 -29.17 -20.02 0.89
C ALA A 13 -27.74 -20.58 0.98
N SER A 14 -27.57 -21.91 1.06
CA SER A 14 -26.23 -22.53 1.17
C SER A 14 -25.42 -22.49 -0.13
N THR A 15 -26.08 -22.31 -1.27
CA THR A 15 -25.39 -22.23 -2.58
C THR A 15 -24.75 -20.87 -2.87
N MET A 16 -25.19 -19.79 -2.20
CA MET A 16 -24.60 -18.46 -2.37
C MET A 16 -23.26 -18.30 -1.61
N LEU A 17 -23.02 -19.08 -0.56
CA LEU A 17 -21.81 -18.93 0.27
C LEU A 17 -20.55 -19.54 -0.39
N ALA A 18 -20.70 -20.51 -1.31
CA ALA A 18 -19.59 -21.12 -2.02
C ALA A 18 -18.93 -20.17 -3.05
N ALA A 19 -19.65 -19.14 -3.51
CA ALA A 19 -19.14 -18.13 -4.44
C ALA A 19 -18.28 -17.05 -3.76
N CYS A 20 -18.33 -16.91 -2.43
CA CYS A 20 -17.51 -15.94 -1.69
C CYS A 20 -16.06 -16.39 -1.48
N GLN A 21 -15.73 -17.67 -1.70
CA GLN A 21 -14.34 -18.15 -1.53
C GLN A 21 -13.40 -17.67 -2.64
N THR A 22 -13.91 -17.39 -3.85
CA THR A 22 -13.08 -16.96 -4.99
C THR A 22 -12.63 -15.50 -4.89
N THR A 23 -13.29 -14.67 -4.08
CA THR A 23 -12.88 -13.30 -3.80
C THR A 23 -11.72 -13.20 -2.80
N SER A 24 -11.69 -14.05 -1.77
CA SER A 24 -10.64 -14.01 -0.75
C SER A 24 -9.26 -14.43 -1.28
N SER A 25 -9.21 -15.44 -2.16
CA SER A 25 -7.96 -15.83 -2.82
C SER A 25 -7.41 -14.72 -3.72
N ARG A 26 -8.29 -14.06 -4.49
CA ARG A 26 -7.91 -12.94 -5.37
C ARG A 26 -7.42 -11.71 -4.61
N GLN A 27 -7.98 -11.43 -3.44
CA GLN A 27 -7.49 -10.38 -2.54
C GLN A 27 -6.09 -10.71 -1.98
N THR A 28 -5.86 -11.98 -1.63
CA THR A 28 -4.56 -12.44 -1.10
C THR A 28 -3.46 -12.36 -2.17
N ASP A 29 -3.76 -12.75 -3.41
CA ASP A 29 -2.87 -12.60 -4.56
C ASP A 29 -2.56 -11.13 -4.89
N ALA A 30 -3.56 -10.25 -4.84
CA ALA A 30 -3.37 -8.82 -5.06
C ALA A 30 -2.49 -8.19 -3.96
N GLN A 31 -2.70 -8.59 -2.71
CA GLN A 31 -1.89 -8.15 -1.55
C GLN A 31 -0.42 -8.58 -1.72
N MET A 32 -0.17 -9.85 -2.08
CA MET A 32 1.18 -10.37 -2.32
C MET A 32 1.88 -9.68 -3.49
N ARG A 33 1.15 -9.37 -4.56
CA ARG A 33 1.71 -8.60 -5.68
C ARG A 33 2.05 -7.18 -5.26
N SER A 34 1.21 -6.55 -4.44
CA SER A 34 1.46 -5.19 -3.95
C SER A 34 2.74 -5.13 -3.09
N SER A 35 2.91 -6.05 -2.13
CA SER A 35 4.11 -6.09 -1.30
C SER A 35 5.37 -6.39 -2.12
N LYS A 36 5.27 -7.24 -3.15
CA LYS A 36 6.39 -7.49 -4.07
C LYS A 36 6.78 -6.23 -4.83
N ILE A 37 5.82 -5.45 -5.33
CA ILE A 37 6.10 -4.18 -6.02
C ILE A 37 6.76 -3.18 -5.07
N ASP A 38 6.29 -3.09 -3.82
CA ASP A 38 6.87 -2.19 -2.81
C ASP A 38 8.35 -2.52 -2.57
N SER A 39 8.67 -3.80 -2.37
CA SER A 39 10.06 -4.23 -2.16
C SER A 39 10.98 -3.97 -3.36
N VAL A 40 10.45 -4.05 -4.59
CA VAL A 40 11.19 -3.73 -5.81
C VAL A 40 11.42 -2.23 -5.93
N LEU A 41 10.40 -1.41 -5.62
CA LEU A 41 10.52 0.04 -5.65
C LEU A 41 11.51 0.53 -4.58
N GLU A 42 11.45 -0.01 -3.37
CA GLU A 42 12.38 0.34 -2.29
C GLU A 42 13.82 0.00 -2.69
N ARG A 43 14.06 -1.19 -3.26
CA ARG A 43 15.37 -1.58 -3.78
C ARG A 43 15.83 -0.70 -4.94
N ALA A 44 14.92 -0.33 -5.85
CA ALA A 44 15.23 0.56 -6.96
C ALA A 44 15.60 1.97 -6.47
N GLY A 45 14.88 2.49 -5.45
CA GLY A 45 15.16 3.79 -4.84
C GLY A 45 16.51 3.80 -4.13
N ALA A 46 16.82 2.75 -3.37
CA ALA A 46 18.13 2.56 -2.74
C ALA A 46 19.26 2.41 -3.78
N GLY A 47 19.02 1.67 -4.87
CA GLY A 47 19.97 1.51 -5.95
C GLY A 47 20.24 2.82 -6.71
N ALA A 48 19.21 3.60 -7.00
CA ALA A 48 19.36 4.93 -7.60
C ALA A 48 20.15 5.88 -6.68
N ALA A 49 19.85 5.88 -5.38
CA ALA A 49 20.61 6.66 -4.40
C ALA A 49 22.09 6.24 -4.35
N ALA A 50 22.37 4.93 -4.36
CA ALA A 50 23.73 4.40 -4.37
C ALA A 50 24.52 4.78 -5.64
N ARG A 51 23.84 4.98 -6.77
CA ARG A 51 24.42 5.47 -8.01
C ARG A 51 24.60 6.99 -8.06
N GLY A 52 24.15 7.72 -7.03
CA GLY A 52 24.15 9.18 -7.01
C GLY A 52 23.03 9.82 -7.84
N GLU A 53 22.07 9.03 -8.33
CA GLU A 53 20.89 9.49 -9.09
C GLU A 53 19.85 10.04 -8.10
N LYS A 54 20.16 11.16 -7.47
CA LYS A 54 19.36 11.78 -6.40
C LYS A 54 17.90 12.00 -6.82
N GLU A 55 17.69 12.63 -7.98
CA GLU A 55 16.34 12.90 -8.52
C GLU A 55 15.58 11.61 -8.86
N GLY A 56 16.29 10.62 -9.42
CA GLY A 56 15.71 9.30 -9.71
C GLY A 56 15.28 8.58 -8.43
N SER A 57 16.09 8.65 -7.38
CA SER A 57 15.75 8.11 -6.06
C SER A 57 14.54 8.82 -5.45
N ALA A 58 14.48 10.16 -5.55
CA ALA A 58 13.34 10.94 -5.06
C ALA A 58 12.02 10.56 -5.77
N LEU A 59 12.05 10.38 -7.09
CA LEU A 59 10.87 9.95 -7.87
C LEU A 59 10.41 8.53 -7.50
N ILE A 60 11.34 7.62 -7.21
CA ILE A 60 11.00 6.26 -6.79
C ILE A 60 10.42 6.27 -5.38
N ASN A 61 11.05 6.98 -4.44
CA ASN A 61 10.56 7.10 -3.07
C ASN A 61 9.22 7.83 -3.01
N GLU A 62 8.94 8.76 -3.94
CA GLU A 62 7.60 9.36 -4.07
C GLU A 62 6.54 8.30 -4.40
N LYS A 63 6.84 7.37 -5.29
CA LYS A 63 5.91 6.28 -5.64
C LYS A 63 5.69 5.34 -4.46
N VAL A 64 6.74 5.03 -3.70
CA VAL A 64 6.63 4.23 -2.48
C VAL A 64 5.76 4.94 -1.45
N TYR A 65 6.02 6.23 -1.20
CA TYR A 65 5.24 7.04 -0.25
C TYR A 65 3.77 7.15 -0.66
N LYS A 66 3.45 7.34 -1.94
CA LYS A 66 2.06 7.39 -2.41
C LYS A 66 1.31 6.07 -2.24
N ARG A 67 2.02 4.94 -2.33
CA ARG A 67 1.43 3.60 -2.13
C ARG A 67 1.23 3.28 -0.66
N ASN A 68 2.10 3.81 0.20
CA ASN A 68 2.12 3.55 1.63
C ASN A 68 2.04 4.87 2.44
N SER A 69 1.06 5.72 2.12
CA SER A 69 0.96 7.08 2.69
C SER A 69 0.85 7.11 4.21
N ASP A 70 0.34 6.02 4.78
CA ASP A 70 0.11 5.86 6.21
C ASP A 70 1.36 5.35 6.94
N SER A 71 2.40 4.94 6.20
CA SER A 71 3.66 4.48 6.75
C SER A 71 4.60 5.67 7.03
N PRO A 72 4.88 5.99 8.31
CA PRO A 72 5.79 7.08 8.65
C PRO A 72 7.21 6.82 8.14
N GLN A 73 7.64 5.55 8.05
CA GLN A 73 8.94 5.18 7.49
C GLN A 73 9.06 5.57 6.02
N SER A 74 8.03 5.30 5.21
CA SER A 74 8.05 5.68 3.79
C SER A 74 8.09 7.19 3.58
N ALA A 75 7.41 7.94 4.45
CA ALA A 75 7.40 9.40 4.44
C ALA A 75 8.77 9.98 4.83
N LEU A 76 9.43 9.43 5.85
CA LEU A 76 10.78 9.82 6.25
C LEU A 76 11.80 9.54 5.15
N GLN A 77 11.71 8.38 4.50
CA GLN A 77 12.61 8.01 3.41
C GLN A 77 12.43 8.90 2.19
N TYR A 78 11.18 9.23 1.84
CA TYR A 78 10.89 10.19 0.79
C TYR A 78 11.41 11.59 1.14
N ALA A 79 11.14 12.08 2.35
CA ALA A 79 11.66 13.36 2.82
C ALA A 79 13.20 13.43 2.80
N LYS A 80 13.88 12.33 3.15
CA LYS A 80 15.34 12.23 3.03
C LYS A 80 15.81 12.40 1.59
N SER A 81 15.23 11.65 0.65
CA SER A 81 15.60 11.79 -0.77
C SER A 81 15.30 13.17 -1.35
N LEU A 82 14.22 13.82 -0.89
CA LEU A 82 13.93 15.21 -1.27
C LEU A 82 15.00 16.19 -0.77
N ARG A 83 15.57 15.98 0.43
CA ARG A 83 16.67 16.82 0.92
C ARG A 83 17.97 16.60 0.15
N GLU A 84 18.26 15.34 -0.22
CA GLU A 84 19.44 15.01 -1.02
C GLU A 84 19.39 15.61 -2.43
N SER A 85 18.18 15.85 -2.93
CA SER A 85 17.87 16.52 -4.22
C SER A 85 17.52 18.02 -4.09
N ASP A 86 17.82 18.67 -2.97
CA ASP A 86 17.55 20.11 -2.74
C ASP A 86 16.08 20.56 -2.80
N TYR A 87 15.12 19.63 -2.79
CA TYR A 87 13.67 19.91 -2.68
C TYR A 87 13.23 20.17 -1.24
N LEU A 88 13.86 21.14 -0.58
CA LEU A 88 13.73 21.38 0.87
C LEU A 88 12.31 21.76 1.31
N ASN A 89 11.59 22.57 0.52
CA ASN A 89 10.21 22.96 0.84
C ASN A 89 9.28 21.74 0.90
N ARG A 90 9.41 20.84 -0.08
CA ARG A 90 8.62 19.61 -0.16
C ARG A 90 9.00 18.65 0.98
N ALA A 91 10.29 18.50 1.28
CA ALA A 91 10.74 17.69 2.41
C ALA A 91 10.14 18.17 3.74
N ARG A 92 10.06 19.50 3.95
CA ARG A 92 9.47 20.08 5.16
C ARG A 92 7.99 19.77 5.28
N GLU A 93 7.23 19.83 4.20
CA GLU A 93 5.80 19.51 4.20
C GLU A 93 5.57 18.04 4.60
N ILE A 94 6.33 17.12 4.01
CA ILE A 94 6.24 15.69 4.31
C ILE A 94 6.58 15.42 5.78
N LEU A 95 7.68 16.01 6.28
CA LEU A 95 8.07 15.86 7.70
C LEU A 95 7.05 16.46 8.66
N ALA A 96 6.40 17.57 8.29
CA ALA A 96 5.34 18.17 9.10
C ALA A 96 4.14 17.22 9.23
N ARG A 97 3.75 16.53 8.14
CA ARG A 97 2.68 15.52 8.17
C ARG A 97 3.03 14.35 9.10
N VAL A 98 4.26 13.83 9.03
CA VAL A 98 4.71 12.73 9.91
C VAL A 98 4.65 13.11 11.38
N ARG A 99 5.11 14.32 11.73
CA ARG A 99 5.06 14.81 13.12
C ARG A 99 3.64 14.91 13.68
N LEU A 100 2.64 15.19 12.83
CA LEU A 100 1.24 15.25 13.25
C LEU A 100 0.61 13.88 13.43
N SER A 101 1.19 12.83 12.82
CA SER A 101 0.68 11.46 12.92
C SER A 101 1.23 10.65 14.11
N GLU A 102 2.25 11.12 14.81
CA GLU A 102 2.77 10.46 16.02
C GLU A 102 1.94 10.86 17.26
N PRO A 103 1.31 9.91 17.98
CA PRO A 103 0.74 10.20 19.29
C PRO A 103 1.88 10.51 20.29
N ARG A 104 1.76 11.64 20.98
CA ARG A 104 2.72 12.09 22.00
C ARG A 104 2.71 11.22 23.25
#